data_AF-A0A834BBA4-F1
#
_entry.id   AF-A0A834BBA4-F1
#
_cell.length_a   1.000
_cell.length_b   1.000
_cell.length_c   1.000
_cell.angle_alpha   90.00
_cell.angle_beta   90.00
_cell.angle_gamma   90.00
#
_symmetry.space_group_name_H-M   'P 1'
#
loop_
_entity.id
_entity.type
_entity.pdbx_description
1 polymer ?
#
loop_
_entity_poly.entity_id
_entity_poly.type
_entity_poly.pdbx_seq_one_letter_code
_entity_poly.pdbx_strand_id
1 'polypeptide(L)'
;MPCLFPQALEHSGAVDFLVCNAAVNPWVGGTLGASEEIWDKILNVNVKSPALLLSQLLPYMEKRGSGVVILVSSVAACIPQVEVGVYTVSKTALLGLNRTLSKELAPKGIWVNCLVPGIIETDFS
;
A
#
# COMPACT_ATOMS: atom_id res chain seq x y z
N MET A 1 15.48 -3.38 1.15
CA MET A 1 14.45 -4.06 1.96
C MET A 1 14.58 -5.59 2.15
N PRO A 2 15.57 -6.35 1.63
CA PRO A 2 15.54 -7.82 1.77
C PRO A 2 15.86 -8.36 3.18
N CYS A 3 16.35 -7.53 4.12
CA CYS A 3 16.79 -7.99 5.45
C CYS A 3 15.75 -7.89 6.58
N LEU A 4 14.65 -7.16 6.40
CA LEU A 4 13.68 -6.91 7.48
C LEU A 4 12.77 -8.12 7.74
N PHE A 5 12.45 -8.92 6.72
CA PHE A 5 11.55 -10.08 6.88
C PHE A 5 12.20 -11.26 7.61
N PRO A 6 13.44 -11.66 7.29
CA PRO A 6 14.12 -12.69 8.06
C PRO A 6 14.23 -12.31 9.54
N GLN A 7 14.58 -11.04 9.83
CA GLN A 7 14.67 -10.55 11.21
C GLN A 7 13.34 -10.55 11.95
N ALA A 8 12.25 -10.13 11.29
CA ALA A 8 10.90 -10.14 11.91
C ALA A 8 10.40 -11.56 12.19
N LEU A 9 10.67 -12.50 11.27
CA LEU A 9 10.34 -13.92 11.44
C LEU A 9 11.22 -14.59 12.49
N GLU A 10 12.51 -14.26 12.56
CA GLU A 10 13.43 -14.75 13.60
C GLU A 10 13.00 -14.31 15.00
N HIS A 11 12.51 -13.07 15.15
CA HIS A 11 12.09 -12.55 16.45
C HIS A 11 10.69 -13.03 16.89
N SER A 12 9.76 -13.18 15.93
CA SER A 12 8.33 -13.32 16.26
C SER A 12 7.74 -14.69 15.86
N GLY A 13 8.48 -15.51 15.10
CA GLY A 13 8.03 -16.81 14.60
C GLY A 13 6.99 -16.75 13.46
N ALA A 14 6.20 -15.68 13.39
CA ALA A 14 5.18 -15.46 12.36
C ALA A 14 4.93 -13.96 12.11
N VAL A 15 4.29 -13.64 10.98
CA VAL A 15 3.76 -12.31 10.66
C VAL A 15 2.24 -12.41 10.59
N ASP A 16 1.56 -11.93 11.62
CA ASP A 16 0.10 -11.92 11.71
C ASP A 16 -0.54 -10.78 10.93
N PHE A 17 0.10 -9.60 10.98
CA PHE A 17 -0.42 -8.34 10.44
C PHE A 17 0.62 -7.65 9.58
N LEU A 18 0.21 -7.20 8.40
CA LEU A 18 0.98 -6.34 7.51
C LEU A 18 0.27 -5.01 7.34
N VAL A 19 0.96 -3.90 7.62
CA VAL A 19 0.44 -2.55 7.37
C VAL A 19 1.33 -1.84 6.35
N CYS A 20 0.80 -1.65 5.15
CA CYS A 20 1.48 -0.95 4.07
C CYS A 20 1.19 0.56 4.17
N ASN A 21 1.94 1.24 5.05
CA ASN A 21 1.79 2.66 5.34
C ASN A 21 2.61 3.59 4.42
N ALA A 22 3.72 3.11 3.87
CA ALA A 22 4.65 3.95 3.11
C ALA A 22 3.98 4.64 1.92
N ALA A 23 4.14 5.96 1.82
CA ALA A 23 3.65 6.77 0.71
C ALA A 23 4.52 8.00 0.48
N VAL A 24 4.58 8.49 -0.76
CA VAL A 24 5.26 9.72 -1.14
C VAL A 24 4.39 10.57 -2.07
N ASN A 25 4.61 11.89 -2.01
CA ASN A 25 4.08 12.84 -2.98
C ASN A 25 5.10 13.98 -3.22
N PRO A 26 6.12 13.77 -4.06
CA PRO A 26 7.16 14.77 -4.33
C PRO A 26 6.72 15.91 -5.26
N TRP A 27 5.45 15.95 -5.69
CA TRP A 27 4.94 16.92 -6.65
C TRP A 27 3.64 17.56 -6.19
N VAL A 28 3.60 18.90 -6.27
CA VAL A 28 2.40 19.70 -6.13
C VAL A 28 2.28 20.56 -7.38
N GLY A 29 1.25 20.31 -8.19
CA GLY A 29 1.01 20.97 -9.46
C GLY A 29 0.04 20.20 -10.34
N GLY A 30 -0.26 20.74 -11.53
CA GLY A 30 -1.18 20.09 -12.47
C GLY A 30 -0.74 18.67 -12.81
N THR A 31 -1.69 17.72 -12.84
CA THR A 31 -1.42 16.30 -13.13
C THR A 31 -0.70 16.10 -14.45
N LEU A 32 -1.11 16.85 -15.48
CA LEU A 32 -0.55 16.76 -16.83
C LEU A 32 0.83 17.43 -16.96
N GLY A 33 1.28 18.15 -15.93
CA GLY A 33 2.62 18.74 -15.87
C GLY A 33 3.65 17.90 -15.11
N ALA A 34 3.23 16.78 -14.50
CA ALA A 34 4.14 15.90 -13.79
C ALA A 34 5.05 15.14 -14.76
N SER A 35 6.35 15.09 -14.46
CA SER A 35 7.32 14.33 -15.25
C SER A 35 7.12 12.81 -15.09
N GLU A 36 7.68 12.05 -16.01
CA GLU A 36 7.70 10.58 -15.93
C GLU A 36 8.37 10.09 -14.63
N GLU A 37 9.46 10.73 -14.18
CA GLU A 37 10.13 10.31 -12.94
C GLU A 37 9.24 10.51 -11.70
N ILE A 38 8.39 11.55 -11.69
CA ILE A 38 7.41 11.78 -10.62
C ILE A 38 6.35 10.67 -10.62
N TRP A 39 5.81 10.34 -11.79
CA TRP A 39 4.87 9.22 -11.96
C TRP A 39 5.47 7.92 -11.45
N ASP A 40 6.68 7.59 -11.91
CA ASP A 40 7.38 6.39 -11.51
C ASP A 40 7.63 6.36 -10.01
N LYS A 41 8.13 7.45 -9.41
CA LYS A 41 8.41 7.49 -7.97
C LYS A 41 7.14 7.24 -7.15
N ILE A 42 6.05 7.92 -7.49
CA ILE A 42 4.77 7.81 -6.78
C ILE A 42 4.19 6.41 -6.94
N LEU A 43 4.11 5.87 -8.17
CA LEU A 43 3.51 4.55 -8.40
C LEU A 43 4.38 3.42 -7.85
N ASN A 44 5.71 3.51 -7.99
CA ASN A 44 6.62 2.50 -7.45
C ASN A 44 6.51 2.41 -5.93
N VAL A 45 6.45 3.54 -5.23
CA VAL A 45 6.35 3.54 -3.76
C VAL A 45 4.92 3.23 -3.31
N ASN A 46 3.92 3.97 -3.79
CA ASN A 46 2.58 3.93 -3.22
C ASN A 46 1.76 2.71 -3.65
N VAL A 47 2.08 2.08 -4.79
CA VAL A 47 1.25 1.00 -5.38
C VAL A 47 2.04 -0.29 -5.58
N LYS A 48 3.20 -0.22 -6.24
CA LYS A 48 4.01 -1.41 -6.56
C LYS A 48 4.64 -2.00 -5.31
N SER A 49 5.17 -1.16 -4.41
CA SER A 49 5.85 -1.66 -3.21
C SER A 49 4.94 -2.46 -2.28
N PRO A 50 3.69 -2.04 -1.96
CA PRO A 50 2.77 -2.88 -1.19
C PRO A 50 2.46 -4.22 -1.84
N ALA A 51 2.27 -4.26 -3.16
CA ALA A 51 1.96 -5.50 -3.88
C ALA A 51 3.15 -6.48 -3.86
N LEU A 52 4.36 -6.00 -4.12
CA LEU A 52 5.58 -6.82 -4.09
C LEU A 52 5.93 -7.29 -2.68
N LEU A 53 5.67 -6.45 -1.67
CA LEU A 53 5.84 -6.79 -0.27
C LEU A 53 4.89 -7.92 0.14
N LEU A 54 3.61 -7.80 -0.21
CA LEU A 54 2.64 -8.85 0.05
C LEU A 54 2.98 -10.15 -0.67
N SER A 55 3.44 -10.09 -1.92
CA SER A 55 3.88 -11.27 -2.67
C SER A 55 4.99 -12.05 -1.94
N GLN A 56 5.94 -11.35 -1.30
CA GLN A 56 7.00 -11.99 -0.51
C GLN A 56 6.48 -12.62 0.79
N LEU A 57 5.44 -12.07 1.40
CA LEU A 57 4.85 -12.56 2.65
C LEU A 57 3.78 -13.64 2.43
N LEU A 58 3.21 -13.70 1.24
CA LEU A 58 2.10 -14.57 0.89
C LEU A 58 2.37 -16.04 1.22
N PRO A 59 3.52 -16.67 0.87
CA PRO A 59 3.76 -18.08 1.19
C PRO A 59 3.71 -18.39 2.69
N TYR A 60 4.14 -17.44 3.54
CA TYR A 60 4.12 -17.60 4.99
C TYR A 60 2.71 -17.51 5.56
N MET A 61 1.91 -16.54 5.08
CA MET A 61 0.52 -16.39 5.48
C MET A 61 -0.34 -17.57 5.00
N GLU A 62 -0.09 -18.07 3.79
CA GLU A 62 -0.77 -19.24 3.21
C GLU A 62 -0.46 -20.51 3.99
N LYS A 63 0.82 -20.77 4.30
CA LYS A 63 1.23 -21.93 5.11
C LYS A 63 0.53 -21.94 6.47
N ARG A 64 0.28 -20.77 7.04
CA ARG A 64 -0.43 -20.61 8.30
C ARG A 64 -1.96 -20.68 8.15
N GLY A 65 -2.49 -20.42 6.95
CA GLY A 65 -3.93 -20.30 6.70
C GLY A 65 -4.57 -19.07 7.35
N SER A 66 -3.76 -18.06 7.68
CA SER A 66 -4.24 -16.84 8.35
C SER A 66 -3.29 -15.67 8.14
N GLY A 67 -3.85 -14.49 7.87
CA GLY A 67 -3.11 -13.23 7.83
C GLY A 67 -4.05 -12.03 7.66
N VAL A 68 -3.58 -10.86 8.05
CA VAL A 68 -4.31 -9.59 7.87
C VAL A 68 -3.40 -8.57 7.20
N VAL A 69 -3.91 -7.92 6.15
CA VAL A 69 -3.21 -6.90 5.39
C VAL A 69 -4.03 -5.62 5.39
N ILE A 70 -3.39 -4.51 5.75
CA ILE A 70 -3.96 -3.18 5.71
C ILE A 70 -3.17 -2.33 4.72
N LEU A 71 -3.85 -1.90 3.67
CA LEU A 71 -3.32 -0.89 2.74
C LEU A 71 -3.73 0.50 3.23
N VAL A 72 -2.79 1.44 3.30
CA VAL A 72 -3.09 2.82 3.72
C VAL A 72 -3.24 3.71 2.48
N SER A 73 -4.49 4.00 2.12
CA SER A 73 -4.84 4.92 1.05
C SER A 73 -4.93 6.37 1.56
N SER A 74 -5.89 7.15 1.08
CA SER A 74 -6.14 8.56 1.42
C SER A 74 -7.55 8.93 0.99
N VAL A 75 -8.20 9.88 1.67
CA VAL A 75 -9.47 10.49 1.24
C VAL A 75 -9.40 11.04 -0.18
N ALA A 76 -8.20 11.43 -0.65
CA ALA A 76 -7.95 11.84 -2.03
C ALA A 76 -8.37 10.76 -3.05
N ALA A 77 -8.33 9.48 -2.67
CA ALA A 77 -8.79 8.38 -3.52
C ALA A 77 -10.30 8.38 -3.79
N CYS A 78 -11.08 9.00 -2.89
CA CYS A 78 -12.53 9.10 -2.97
C CYS A 78 -12.98 10.51 -3.42
N ILE A 79 -12.28 11.53 -2.95
CA ILE A 79 -12.56 12.95 -3.22
C ILE A 79 -11.27 13.55 -3.81
N PRO A 80 -11.13 13.59 -5.15
CA PRO A 80 -9.92 14.06 -5.80
C PRO A 80 -9.58 15.50 -5.41
N GLN A 81 -8.29 15.75 -5.21
CA GLN A 81 -7.77 17.09 -4.93
C GLN A 81 -6.97 17.60 -6.12
N VAL A 82 -7.17 18.89 -6.43
CA VAL A 82 -6.37 19.59 -7.43
C VAL A 82 -4.92 19.67 -6.92
N GLU A 83 -3.96 19.76 -7.85
CA GLU A 83 -2.52 19.89 -7.58
C GLU A 83 -1.82 18.64 -7.04
N VAL A 84 -2.55 17.58 -6.67
CA VAL A 84 -1.98 16.30 -6.20
C VAL A 84 -2.52 15.11 -6.99
N GLY A 85 -2.74 15.30 -8.30
CA GLY A 85 -3.44 14.33 -9.13
C GLY A 85 -2.73 12.99 -9.28
N VAL A 86 -1.40 12.98 -9.44
CA VAL A 86 -0.62 11.72 -9.55
C VAL A 86 -0.72 10.91 -8.25
N TYR A 87 -0.59 11.58 -7.11
CA TYR A 87 -0.81 10.98 -5.79
C TYR A 87 -2.24 10.45 -5.65
N THR A 88 -3.25 11.24 -6.03
CA THR A 88 -4.66 10.83 -6.04
C THR A 88 -4.86 9.55 -6.83
N VAL A 89 -4.33 9.47 -8.06
CA VAL A 89 -4.37 8.25 -8.89
C VAL A 89 -3.75 7.06 -8.17
N SER A 90 -2.58 7.24 -7.55
CA SER A 90 -1.92 6.16 -6.80
C SER A 90 -2.75 5.65 -5.62
N LYS A 91 -3.43 6.54 -4.90
CA LYS A 91 -4.27 6.19 -3.75
C LYS A 91 -5.58 5.53 -4.20
N THR A 92 -6.15 5.93 -5.34
CA THR A 92 -7.27 5.23 -5.99
C THR A 92 -6.86 3.83 -6.46
N ALA A 93 -5.65 3.65 -6.99
CA ALA A 93 -5.16 2.34 -7.40
C ALA A 93 -5.12 1.34 -6.23
N LEU A 94 -4.80 1.80 -5.01
CA LEU A 94 -4.88 0.96 -3.81
C LEU A 94 -6.29 0.45 -3.50
N LEU A 95 -7.34 1.19 -3.86
CA LEU A 95 -8.73 0.71 -3.72
C LEU A 95 -9.01 -0.44 -4.69
N GLY A 96 -8.50 -0.36 -5.92
CA GLY A 96 -8.57 -1.44 -6.90
C GLY A 96 -7.80 -2.67 -6.44
N LEU A 97 -6.54 -2.47 -6.01
CA LEU A 97 -5.69 -3.54 -5.48
C LEU A 97 -6.35 -4.24 -4.29
N ASN A 98 -6.90 -3.48 -3.34
CA ASN A 98 -7.64 -4.03 -2.21
C ASN A 98 -8.79 -4.94 -2.63
N ARG A 99 -9.65 -4.45 -3.54
CA ARG A 99 -10.84 -5.20 -4.00
C ARG A 99 -10.46 -6.53 -4.67
N THR A 100 -9.41 -6.53 -5.48
CA THR A 100 -8.91 -7.73 -6.14
C THR A 100 -8.33 -8.71 -5.12
N LEU A 101 -7.37 -8.26 -4.31
CA LEU A 101 -6.68 -9.14 -3.35
C LEU A 101 -7.61 -9.68 -2.27
N SER A 102 -8.61 -8.90 -1.82
CA SER A 102 -9.61 -9.38 -0.85
C SER A 102 -10.33 -10.63 -1.37
N LYS A 103 -10.62 -10.69 -2.67
CA LYS A 103 -11.29 -11.83 -3.29
C LYS A 103 -10.33 -13.00 -3.52
N GLU A 104 -9.12 -12.71 -3.98
CA GLU A 104 -8.10 -13.75 -4.27
C GLU A 104 -7.60 -14.45 -3.01
N LEU A 105 -7.52 -13.73 -1.89
CA LEU A 105 -6.88 -14.19 -0.68
C LEU A 105 -7.87 -14.66 0.41
N ALA A 106 -9.15 -14.29 0.32
CA ALA A 106 -10.17 -14.76 1.26
C ALA A 106 -10.26 -16.30 1.37
N PRO A 107 -10.22 -17.09 0.27
CA PRO A 107 -10.21 -18.56 0.37
C PRO A 107 -9.00 -19.13 1.11
N LYS A 108 -7.93 -18.34 1.25
CA LYS A 108 -6.67 -18.72 1.91
C LYS A 108 -6.63 -18.27 3.38
N GLY A 109 -7.74 -17.75 3.91
CA GLY A 109 -7.83 -17.24 5.28
C GLY A 109 -7.15 -15.89 5.50
N ILE A 110 -6.81 -15.17 4.43
CA ILE A 110 -6.09 -13.90 4.50
C ILE A 110 -7.05 -12.74 4.19
N TRP A 111 -7.11 -11.78 5.10
CA TRP A 111 -7.99 -10.62 5.01
C TRP A 111 -7.23 -9.40 4.53
N VAL A 112 -7.76 -8.71 3.52
CA VAL A 112 -7.17 -7.48 2.99
C VAL A 112 -8.18 -6.35 3.14
N ASN A 113 -7.78 -5.26 3.78
CA ASN A 113 -8.60 -4.06 3.90
C ASN A 113 -7.79 -2.82 3.53
N CYS A 114 -8.50 -1.75 3.19
CA CYS A 114 -7.90 -0.47 2.82
C CYS A 114 -8.43 0.64 3.71
N LEU A 115 -7.54 1.33 4.40
CA LEU A 115 -7.85 2.52 5.17
C LEU A 115 -7.80 3.74 4.27
N VAL A 116 -8.74 4.66 4.46
CA VAL A 116 -8.87 5.90 3.69
C VAL A 116 -8.87 7.08 4.66
N PRO A 117 -7.70 7.50 5.18
CA PRO A 117 -7.63 8.59 6.15
C PRO A 117 -7.93 9.95 5.51
N GLY A 118 -8.54 10.84 6.31
CA GLY A 118 -8.66 12.26 5.98
C GLY A 118 -7.36 13.03 6.21
N ILE A 119 -7.47 14.33 6.44
CA ILE A 119 -6.33 15.12 6.94
C ILE A 119 -6.04 14.65 8.36
N ILE A 120 -4.83 14.14 8.59
CA ILE A 120 -4.34 13.70 9.89
C ILE A 120 -3.16 14.58 10.27
N GLU A 121 -3.10 14.98 11.54
CA GLU A 121 -1.96 15.70 12.09
C GLU A 121 -0.78 14.73 12.24
N THR A 122 0.20 14.87 11.35
CA THR A 122 1.46 14.11 11.35
C THR A 122 2.57 14.95 10.77
N ASP A 123 3.80 14.76 11.23
CA ASP A 123 4.97 15.34 10.58
C ASP A 123 5.17 14.73 9.19
N PHE A 124 5.45 15.57 8.19
CA PHE A 124 5.89 15.11 6.87
C PHE A 124 7.40 14.81 6.94
N SER A 125 7.73 13.51 7.01
CA SER A 125 9.10 12.99 7.02
C SER A 125 9.66 12.73 5.62
#